data_AF-W4QV18-F1
#
_entry.id   AF-W4QV18-F1
#
_cell.length_a   1.000
_cell.length_b   1.000
_cell.length_c   1.000
_cell.angle_alpha   90.00
_cell.angle_beta   90.00
_cell.angle_gamma   90.00
#
_symmetry.space_group_name_H-M   'P 1'
#
loop_
_entity.id
_entity.type
_entity.pdbx_description
1 polymer ?
#
loop_
_entity_poly.entity_id
_entity_poly.type
_entity_poly.pdbx_seq_one_letter_code
_entity_poly.pdbx_strand_id
1 'polypeptide(L)'
;MVQNLWNEEKAATLTAGLSELVYRSNLIGSDRAVCNWGGGNTSMKTIEQDFRGRDIEVMWVKGSGSDLATMQAKNFYRFKS
;
A
#
# COMPACT_ATOMS: atom_id res chain seq x y z
N MET A 1 -6.47 -19.31 -13.04
CA MET A 1 -5.57 -19.55 -11.89
C MET A 1 -4.89 -18.23 -11.61
N VAL A 2 -4.91 -17.76 -10.35
CA VAL A 2 -4.28 -16.49 -9.97
C VAL A 2 -2.77 -16.60 -10.19
N GLN A 3 -2.16 -15.58 -10.81
CA GLN A 3 -0.73 -15.54 -11.06
C GLN A 3 0.00 -14.76 -9.96
N ASN A 4 1.19 -15.21 -9.57
CA ASN A 4 2.07 -14.42 -8.72
C ASN A 4 2.85 -13.43 -9.62
N LEU A 5 2.55 -12.14 -9.47
CA LEU A 5 3.16 -11.06 -10.23
C LEU A 5 4.27 -10.32 -9.47
N TRP A 6 4.69 -10.84 -8.31
CA TRP A 6 5.75 -10.25 -7.52
C TRP A 6 7.10 -10.33 -8.25
N ASN A 7 7.71 -9.18 -8.48
CA ASN A 7 9.08 -9.06 -8.96
C ASN A 7 9.98 -8.56 -7.81
N GLU A 8 10.94 -9.40 -7.42
CA GLU A 8 11.90 -9.14 -6.33
C GLU A 8 12.88 -8.00 -6.66
N GLU A 9 13.40 -7.95 -7.89
CA GLU A 9 14.32 -6.90 -8.33
C GLU A 9 13.66 -5.53 -8.25
N LYS A 10 12.41 -5.43 -8.72
CA LYS A 10 11.63 -4.20 -8.61
C LYS A 10 11.35 -3.86 -7.15
N ALA A 11 10.98 -4.82 -6.32
CA ALA A 11 10.74 -4.58 -4.90
C ALA A 11 11.98 -4.01 -4.19
N ALA A 12 13.17 -4.55 -4.50
CA ALA A 12 14.43 -4.09 -3.93
C ALA A 12 14.79 -2.64 -4.30
N THR A 13 14.24 -2.08 -5.38
CA THR A 13 14.44 -0.67 -5.76
C THR A 13 13.51 0.32 -5.05
N LEU A 14 12.48 -0.17 -4.35
CA LEU A 14 11.49 0.68 -3.70
C LEU A 14 11.96 1.08 -2.30
N THR A 15 11.64 2.30 -1.90
CA THR A 15 11.78 2.71 -0.50
C THR A 15 10.80 1.89 0.36
N ALA A 16 11.32 1.31 1.46
CA ALA A 16 10.49 0.59 2.42
C ALA A 16 9.34 1.46 2.95
N GLY A 17 8.20 0.84 3.26
CA GLY A 17 7.03 1.56 3.75
C GLY A 17 5.98 1.81 2.67
N LEU A 18 5.60 3.08 2.49
CA LEU A 18 4.46 3.46 1.66
C LEU A 18 4.64 3.08 0.17
N SER A 19 5.84 3.18 -0.38
CA SER A 19 6.10 2.82 -1.79
C SER A 19 5.95 1.33 -2.06
N GLU A 20 6.39 0.47 -1.13
CA GLU A 20 6.13 -0.97 -1.19
C GLU A 20 4.64 -1.30 -1.07
N LEU A 21 3.91 -0.62 -0.18
CA LEU A 21 2.47 -0.81 -0.02
C LEU A 21 1.71 -0.45 -1.31
N VAL A 22 2.09 0.63 -1.96
CA VAL A 22 1.57 1.02 -3.29
C VAL A 22 1.82 -0.09 -4.31
N TYR A 23 3.05 -0.59 -4.39
CA TYR A 23 3.41 -1.65 -5.33
C TYR A 23 2.61 -2.94 -5.11
N ARG A 24 2.54 -3.43 -3.86
CA ARG A 24 1.73 -4.60 -3.50
C ARG A 24 0.25 -4.42 -3.84
N SER A 25 -0.29 -3.24 -3.56
CA SER A 25 -1.68 -2.90 -3.85
C SER A 25 -1.98 -2.96 -5.35
N ASN A 26 -1.09 -2.37 -6.17
CA ASN A 26 -1.22 -2.37 -7.63
C ASN A 26 -1.14 -3.78 -8.23
N LEU A 27 -0.26 -4.65 -7.70
CA LEU A 27 -0.22 -6.05 -8.14
C LEU A 27 -1.53 -6.78 -7.81
N ILE A 28 -2.05 -6.64 -6.58
CA ILE A 28 -3.31 -7.26 -6.16
C ILE A 28 -4.50 -6.74 -6.99
N GLY A 29 -4.57 -5.43 -7.24
CA GLY A 29 -5.64 -4.82 -8.02
C GLY A 29 -5.57 -5.11 -9.52
N SER A 30 -4.41 -5.54 -10.02
CA SER A 30 -4.24 -5.84 -11.44
C SER A 30 -5.03 -7.08 -11.89
N ASP A 31 -5.24 -8.05 -10.99
CA ASP A 31 -6.06 -9.24 -11.25
C ASP A 31 -7.48 -9.06 -10.68
N ARG A 32 -8.47 -8.95 -11.59
CA ARG A 32 -9.87 -8.75 -11.23
C ARG A 32 -10.54 -9.99 -10.65
N ALA A 33 -9.92 -11.17 -10.77
CA ALA A 33 -10.34 -12.34 -10.01
C ALA A 33 -9.99 -12.23 -8.51
N VAL A 34 -9.04 -11.34 -8.15
CA VAL A 34 -8.60 -11.12 -6.77
C VAL A 34 -9.30 -9.90 -6.16
N CYS A 35 -9.33 -8.77 -6.88
CA CYS A 35 -9.96 -7.55 -6.38
C CYS A 35 -10.84 -6.89 -7.44
N ASN A 36 -12.11 -6.68 -7.11
CA ASN A 36 -13.05 -5.99 -7.99
C ASN A 36 -12.89 -4.46 -7.91
N TRP A 37 -13.42 -3.76 -8.92
CA TRP A 37 -13.39 -2.29 -9.00
C TRP A 37 -13.88 -1.61 -7.72
N GLY A 38 -13.06 -0.69 -7.20
CA GLY A 38 -13.34 0.05 -5.96
C GLY A 38 -13.31 -0.77 -4.67
N GLY A 39 -13.19 -2.09 -4.76
CA GLY A 39 -13.09 -3.01 -3.62
C GLY A 39 -11.67 -3.15 -3.07
N GLY A 40 -11.51 -4.09 -2.14
CA GLY A 40 -10.23 -4.44 -1.53
C GLY A 40 -9.68 -3.39 -0.55
N ASN A 41 -8.93 -3.88 0.44
CA ASN A 41 -8.23 -3.07 1.42
C ASN A 41 -6.79 -3.56 1.56
N THR A 42 -5.86 -2.63 1.65
CA THR A 42 -4.46 -2.90 1.99
C THR A 42 -4.01 -1.91 3.04
N SER A 43 -3.15 -2.37 3.94
CA SER A 43 -2.59 -1.56 5.01
C SER A 43 -1.19 -2.01 5.37
N MET A 44 -0.42 -1.12 5.98
CA MET A 44 0.91 -1.42 6.51
C MET A 44 1.11 -0.69 7.83
N LYS A 45 1.71 -1.37 8.81
CA LYS A 45 2.19 -0.75 10.05
C LYS A 45 3.67 -0.38 9.90
N THR A 46 4.05 0.79 10.39
CA THR A 46 5.43 1.29 10.40
C THR A 46 5.65 2.22 11.59
N ILE A 47 6.90 2.57 11.84
CA ILE A 47 7.27 3.66 12.75
C ILE A 47 7.62 4.89 11.90
N GLU A 48 7.08 6.05 12.25
CA GLU A 48 7.43 7.34 11.64
C GLU A 48 7.70 8.38 12.72
N GLN A 49 8.44 9.43 12.37
CA GLN A 49 8.60 10.58 13.26
C GLN A 49 7.45 11.55 13.12
N ASP A 50 6.90 11.97 14.26
CA ASP A 50 5.91 13.04 14.30
C ASP A 50 6.55 14.43 14.08
N PHE A 51 5.72 15.48 14.04
CA PHE A 51 6.18 16.87 13.88
C PHE A 51 7.10 17.37 15.01
N ARG A 52 7.27 16.60 16.09
CA ARG A 52 8.13 16.88 17.24
C ARG A 52 9.35 15.95 17.26
N GLY A 53 9.56 15.13 16.23
CA GLY A 53 10.68 14.18 16.12
C GLY A 53 10.54 12.92 16.98
N ARG A 54 9.34 12.61 17.47
CA ARG A 54 9.10 11.40 18.27
C ARG A 54 8.69 10.26 17.36
N ASP A 55 9.30 9.09 17.57
CA ASP A 55 8.87 7.86 16.93
C ASP A 55 7.46 7.49 17.40
N ILE A 56 6.55 7.32 16.44
CA ILE A 56 5.17 6.92 16.68
C ILE A 56 4.79 5.74 15.79
N GLU A 57 3.94 4.87 16.30
CA GLU A 57 3.34 3.82 15.49
C GLU A 57 2.30 4.42 14.53
N VAL A 58 2.44 4.07 13.27
CA VAL A 58 1.60 4.53 12.18
C VAL A 58 1.08 3.33 11.40
N MET A 59 -0.21 3.38 11.07
CA MET A 59 -0.81 2.50 10.08
C MET A 59 -1.21 3.30 8.85
N TRP A 60 -0.66 2.94 7.71
CA TRP A 60 -1.16 3.39 6.42
C TRP A 60 -2.31 2.50 6.00
N VAL A 61 -3.45 3.09 5.63
CA VAL A 61 -4.64 2.38 5.17
C VAL A 61 -5.11 2.97 3.86
N LYS A 62 -5.51 2.12 2.92
CA LYS A 62 -6.14 2.53 1.67
C LYS A 62 -7.31 3.48 1.95
N GLY A 63 -7.32 4.63 1.26
CA GLY A 63 -8.42 5.58 1.29
C GLY A 63 -9.64 5.14 0.51
N SER A 64 -10.79 5.71 0.87
CA SER A 64 -12.07 5.48 0.18
C SER A 64 -12.02 5.97 -1.27
N GLY A 65 -12.73 5.27 -2.17
CA GLY A 65 -12.89 5.68 -3.57
C GLY A 65 -11.69 5.47 -4.49
N SER A 66 -10.59 4.90 -3.98
CA SER A 66 -9.42 4.54 -4.80
C SER A 66 -9.48 3.08 -5.23
N ASP A 67 -9.03 2.77 -6.45
CA ASP A 67 -8.94 1.39 -6.97
C ASP A 67 -7.53 0.84 -6.73
N LEU A 68 -7.43 -0.38 -6.18
CA LEU A 68 -6.14 -0.99 -5.83
C LEU A 68 -5.18 -1.07 -7.01
N ALA A 69 -5.66 -1.18 -8.26
CA ALA A 69 -4.84 -1.30 -9.46
C ALA A 69 -4.12 0.00 -9.87
N THR A 70 -4.55 1.13 -9.32
CA THR A 70 -4.08 2.48 -9.72
C THR A 70 -3.63 3.31 -8.53
N MET A 71 -3.35 2.66 -7.40
CA MET A 71 -2.96 3.33 -6.16
C MET A 71 -1.67 4.12 -6.35
N GLN A 72 -1.66 5.30 -5.72
CA GLN A 72 -0.50 6.14 -5.51
C GLN A 72 -0.37 6.43 -4.00
N ALA A 73 0.78 6.96 -3.57
CA ALA A 73 1.01 7.29 -2.15
C ALA A 73 -0.11 8.16 -1.54
N LYS A 74 -0.61 9.15 -2.31
CA LYS A 74 -1.70 10.05 -1.89
C LYS A 74 -3.04 9.36 -1.62
N ASN A 75 -3.21 8.12 -2.09
CA ASN A 75 -4.43 7.34 -1.90
C ASN A 75 -4.43 6.58 -0.56
N PHE A 76 -3.37 6.69 0.24
CA PHE A 76 -3.30 6.11 1.57
C PHE A 76 -3.41 7.19 2.65
N TYR A 77 -4.17 6.89 3.70
CA TYR A 77 -4.30 7.75 4.87
C TYR A 77 -3.46 7.20 6.01
N ARG A 78 -2.79 8.13 6.69
CA ARG A 78 -1.96 7.87 7.85
C ARG A 78 -2.81 7.88 9.11
N PHE A 79 -2.90 6.75 9.80
CA PHE A 79 -3.52 6.64 11.11
C PHE A 79 -2.44 6.45 12.16
N LYS A 80 -2.55 7.18 13.28
CA LYS A 80 -1.74 6.88 14.46
C LYS A 80 -2.34 5.62 15.10
N SER A 81 -1.53 4.58 15.22
CA SER A 81 -1.97 3.32 15.84
C SER A 81 -1.99 3.41 17.37
#